data_AF-A0A378H4S5-F1
#
_entry.id   AF-A0A378H4S5-F1
#
_cell.length_a   1.000
_cell.length_b   1.000
_cell.length_c   1.000
_cell.angle_alpha   90.00
_cell.angle_beta   90.00
_cell.angle_gamma   90.00
#
_symmetry.space_group_name_H-M   'P 1'
#
loop_
_entity.id
_entity.type
_entity.pdbx_description
1 polymer ?
#
loop_
_entity_poly.entity_id
_entity_poly.type
_entity_poly.pdbx_seq_one_letter_code
_entity_poly.pdbx_strand_id
1 'polypeptide(L)' 'MSKTSITTVAMLEMTQEGREMTDEELKANPAVEQEWDIQWEIFRLLADCEERDLELIKGLRADLREAGESNIGINFQQ' A
#
# COMPACT_ATOMS: atom_id res chain seq x y z
N MET A 1 -5.66 1.31 -8.70
CA MET A 1 -4.69 0.55 -7.88
C MET A 1 -3.33 0.54 -8.55
N SER A 2 -2.28 0.82 -7.79
CA SER A 2 -0.89 0.82 -8.26
C SER A 2 -0.37 -0.61 -8.34
N LYS A 3 -0.18 -1.11 -9.57
CA LYS A 3 0.38 -2.45 -9.79
C LYS A 3 1.81 -2.56 -9.29
N THR A 4 2.64 -1.55 -9.56
CA THR A 4 4.05 -1.55 -9.14
C THR A 4 4.20 -1.70 -7.62
N SER A 5 3.38 -0.98 -6.84
CA SER A 5 3.44 -1.05 -5.37
C SER A 5 3.13 -2.46 -4.86
N ILE A 6 2.01 -3.04 -5.31
CA ILE A 6 1.61 -4.41 -4.93
C ILE A 6 2.64 -5.45 -5.38
N THR A 7 3.21 -5.29 -6.58
CA THR A 7 4.26 -6.18 -7.08
C THR A 7 5.50 -6.13 -6.19
N THR A 8 5.89 -4.97 -5.66
CA THR A 8 7.02 -4.87 -4.73
C THR A 8 6.78 -5.66 -3.44
N VAL A 9 5.57 -5.58 -2.87
CA VAL A 9 5.20 -6.35 -1.68
C VAL A 9 5.20 -7.84 -1.97
N ALA A 10 4.52 -8.28 -3.04
CA ALA A 10 4.46 -9.68 -3.42
C ALA A 10 5.85 -10.29 -3.69
N MET A 11 6.75 -9.55 -4.35
CA MET A 11 8.12 -10.00 -4.60
C MET A 11 8.93 -10.16 -3.31
N LEU A 12 8.73 -9.27 -2.33
CA LEU A 12 9.40 -9.39 -1.04
C LEU A 12 8.94 -10.65 -0.30
N GLU A 13 7.63 -10.88 -0.22
CA GLU A 13 7.05 -12.04 0.45
C GLU A 13 7.53 -13.36 -0.17
N MET A 14 7.50 -13.48 -1.51
CA MET A 14 8.05 -14.65 -2.21
C MET A 14 9.54 -14.87 -1.93
N THR A 15 10.31 -13.78 -1.83
CA THR A 15 11.75 -13.84 -1.53
C THR A 15 11.99 -14.31 -0.10
N GLN A 16 11.21 -13.83 0.87
CA GLN A 16 11.32 -14.21 2.27
C GLN A 16 10.91 -15.67 2.51
N GLU A 17 9.87 -16.14 1.83
CA GLU A 17 9.43 -17.54 1.82
C GLU A 17 10.36 -18.47 1.00
N GLY A 18 11.23 -17.89 0.16
CA GLY A 18 12.17 -18.63 -0.68
C GLY A 18 11.50 -19.45 -1.79
N ARG A 19 10.28 -19.09 -2.19
CA ARG A 19 9.50 -19.76 -3.24
C ARG A 19 8.55 -18.82 -3.96
N GLU A 20 8.14 -19.20 -5.15
CA GLU A 20 6.99 -18.55 -5.79
C GLU A 20 5.70 -18.88 -5.02
N MET A 21 4.76 -17.93 -5.05
CA MET A 21 3.43 -18.04 -4.47
C MET A 21 2.38 -17.91 -5.57
N THR A 22 1.27 -18.62 -5.45
CA THR A 22 0.15 -18.46 -6.39
C THR A 22 -0.61 -17.16 -6.12
N ASP A 23 -1.45 -16.73 -7.06
CA ASP A 23 -2.30 -15.55 -6.89
C ASP A 23 -3.23 -15.68 -5.67
N GLU A 24 -3.75 -16.88 -5.38
CA GLU A 24 -4.59 -17.14 -4.20
C GLU A 24 -3.79 -17.00 -2.90
N GLU A 25 -2.56 -17.51 -2.88
CA GLU A 25 -1.68 -17.39 -1.72
C GLU A 25 -1.29 -15.93 -1.46
N LEU A 26 -0.97 -15.17 -2.51
CA LEU A 26 -0.66 -13.75 -2.40
C LEU A 26 -1.87 -12.94 -1.96
N LYS A 27 -3.08 -13.25 -2.46
CA LYS A 27 -4.30 -12.57 -2.02
C LYS A 27 -4.63 -12.79 -0.54
N ALA A 28 -4.18 -13.91 0.03
CA ALA A 28 -4.33 -14.24 1.44
C ALA A 28 -3.10 -13.84 2.28
N ASN A 29 -2.05 -13.28 1.67
CA ASN A 29 -0.87 -12.84 2.38
C ASN A 29 -1.17 -11.52 3.13
N PRO A 30 -0.89 -11.42 4.44
CA PRO A 30 -1.22 -10.24 5.24
C PRO A 30 -0.60 -8.93 4.73
N ALA A 31 0.63 -8.94 4.23
CA ALA A 31 1.29 -7.74 3.72
C ALA A 31 0.66 -7.26 2.42
N VAL A 32 0.26 -8.21 1.55
CA VAL A 32 -0.43 -7.90 0.29
C VAL A 32 -1.86 -7.38 0.56
N GLU A 33 -2.58 -7.99 1.50
CA GLU A 33 -3.91 -7.55 1.93
C GLU A 33 -3.84 -6.13 2.50
N GLN A 34 -2.88 -5.86 3.38
CA GLN A 34 -2.67 -4.54 3.98
C GLN A 34 -2.37 -3.46 2.91
N GLU A 35 -1.51 -3.74 1.93
CA GLU A 35 -1.23 -2.81 0.85
C GLU A 35 -2.47 -2.54 -0.02
N TRP A 36 -3.32 -3.55 -0.23
CA TRP A 36 -4.61 -3.36 -0.89
C TRP A 36 -5.56 -2.52 -0.09
N ASP A 37 -5.69 -2.76 1.22
CA ASP A 37 -6.56 -1.99 2.10
C ASP A 37 -6.19 -0.50 2.10
N ILE A 38 -4.90 -0.20 2.27
CA ILE A 38 -4.40 1.18 2.24
C ILE A 38 -4.68 1.84 0.89
N GLN A 39 -4.37 1.17 -0.22
CA GLN A 39 -4.64 1.72 -1.55
C GLN A 39 -6.15 1.93 -1.79
N TRP A 40 -7.01 1.04 -1.30
CA TRP A 40 -8.47 1.15 -1.44
C TRP A 40 -9.03 2.26 -0.57
N GLU A 41 -8.52 2.44 0.64
CA GLU A 41 -8.88 3.57 1.50
C GLU A 41 -8.53 4.90 0.84
N ILE A 42 -7.29 5.06 0.37
CA ILE A 42 -6.86 6.27 -0.36
C ILE A 42 -7.74 6.48 -1.60
N PHE A 43 -7.98 5.43 -2.39
CA PHE A 43 -8.80 5.54 -3.59
C PHE A 43 -10.23 5.99 -3.28
N ARG A 44 -10.88 5.37 -2.27
CA ARG A 44 -12.25 5.73 -1.88
C ARG A 44 -12.35 7.17 -1.41
N LEU A 45 -11.43 7.59 -0.54
CA LEU A 45 -11.37 8.98 -0.07
C LEU A 45 -11.26 9.98 -1.22
N LEU A 46 -10.42 9.70 -2.21
CA LEU A 46 -10.25 10.56 -3.38
C LEU A 46 -11.44 10.49 -4.35
N ALA A 47 -12.08 9.33 -4.49
CA ALA A 47 -13.21 9.11 -5.39
C ALA A 47 -14.51 9.73 -4.87
N ASP A 48 -14.65 9.88 -3.55
CA ASP A 48 -15.81 10.51 -2.92
C ASP A 48 -15.81 12.04 -3.06
N CYS A 49 -14.72 12.65 -3.54
CA CYS A 49 -14.67 14.08 -3.85
C CYS A 49 -15.27 14.39 -5.22
N GLU A 50 -16.22 15.35 -5.28
CA GLU A 50 -16.82 15.82 -6.55
C GLU A 50 -15.78 16.48 -7.48
N GLU A 51 -14.76 17.11 -6.88
CA GLU A 51 -13.63 17.72 -7.57
C GLU A 51 -12.32 17.45 -6.83
N ARG A 52 -11.20 17.80 -7.45
CA ARG A 52 -9.88 17.58 -6.85
C ARG A 52 -9.70 18.44 -5.59
N ASP A 53 -9.83 17.81 -4.42
CA ASP A 53 -9.59 18.45 -3.13
C ASP A 53 -8.08 18.48 -2.80
N LEU A 54 -7.50 19.69 -2.83
CA LEU A 54 -6.08 19.90 -2.55
C LEU A 54 -5.74 19.76 -1.05
N GLU A 55 -6.67 20.08 -0.16
CA GLU A 55 -6.44 19.98 1.28
C GLU A 55 -6.47 18.50 1.71
N LEU A 56 -7.39 17.70 1.17
CA LEU A 56 -7.41 16.25 1.35
C LEU A 56 -6.09 15.61 0.87
N ILE A 57 -5.63 15.96 -0.33
CA ILE A 57 -4.38 15.40 -0.88
C ILE A 57 -3.17 15.75 0.00
N LYS A 58 -3.10 16.99 0.52
CA LYS A 58 -2.04 17.40 1.43
C LYS A 58 -2.12 16.65 2.76
N GLY A 59 -3.33 16.46 3.30
CA GLY A 59 -3.58 15.66 4.50
C GLY A 59 -3.09 14.23 4.35
N LEU A 60 -3.58 13.51 3.34
CA LEU A 60 -3.14 12.14 3.04
C LEU A 60 -1.61 12.03 2.90
N ARG A 61 -0.98 13.00 2.23
CA ARG A 61 0.48 13.04 2.11
C ARG A 61 1.18 13.27 3.45
N ALA A 62 0.62 14.11 4.32
CA ALA A 62 1.16 14.36 5.65
C ALA A 62 1.06 13.09 6.50
N ASP A 63 -0.10 12.42 6.50
CA ASP A 63 -0.34 11.18 7.23
C ASP A 63 0.64 10.08 6.81
N LEU A 64 0.81 9.86 5.50
CA LEU A 64 1.79 8.88 4.98
C LEU A 64 3.24 9.23 5.38
N ARG A 65 3.57 10.52 5.43
CA ARG A 65 4.91 10.98 5.83
C ARG A 65 5.13 10.85 7.33
N GLU A 66 4.10 11.08 8.14
CA GLU A 66 4.11 10.94 9.58
C GLU A 66 4.17 9.47 10.01
N ALA A 67 3.46 8.57 9.31
CA ALA A 67 3.62 7.13 9.50
C ALA A 67 5.07 6.70 9.24
N GLY A 68 5.71 7.28 8.21
CA GLY A 68 7.14 7.13 7.98
C GLY A 68 7.58 5.70 7.67
N GLU A 69 6.70 4.89 7.11
CA GLU A 69 6.93 3.49 6.77
C GLU A 69 6.64 3.25 5.29
N SER A 70 7.50 2.49 4.61
CA SER A 70 7.23 2.07 3.22
C SER A 70 6.24 0.91 3.17
N ASN A 71 5.70 0.64 1.98
CA ASN A 71 4.85 -0.52 1.70
C ASN A 71 5.51 -1.90 1.99
N ILE A 72 6.82 -1.92 2.27
CA ILE A 72 7.59 -3.11 2.61
C ILE A 72 8.22 -3.02 4.01
N GLY A 73 7.65 -2.19 4.90
CA GLY A 73 8.04 -2.11 6.31
C GLY A 73 9.37 -1.40 6.58
N ILE A 74 9.92 -0.63 5.63
CA ILE A 74 11.11 0.19 5.87
C ILE A 74 10.66 1.44 6.61
N ASN A 75 11.09 1.58 7.87
CA ASN A 75 10.82 2.75 8.69
C ASN A 75 11.90 3.82 8.49
N PHE A 76 11.48 5.05 8.19
CA PHE A 76 12.33 6.21 7.92
C PHE A 76 12.52 7.14 9.13
N GLN A 77 11.94 6.80 10.28
CA GLN A 77 12.04 7.54 11.54
C GLN A 77 13.00 6.87 12.56
N GLN A 78 13.65 5.77 12.17
CA GLN A 78 14.67 5.07 12.96
C GLN A 78 16.07 5.63 12.72
#